data_AF-A0A919PNR1-F1
#
_entry.id   AF-A0A919PNR1-F1
#
_cell.length_a   1.000
_cell.length_b   1.000
_cell.length_c   1.000
_cell.angle_alpha   90.00
_cell.angle_beta   90.00
_cell.angle_gamma   90.00
#
_symmetry.space_group_name_H-M   'P 1'
#
loop_
_entity.id
_entity.type
_entity.pdbx_description
1 polymer ?
#
loop_
_entity_poly.entity_id
_entity_poly.type
_entity_poly.pdbx_seq_one_letter_code
_entity_poly.pdbx_strand_id
1 'polypeptide(L)'
;MRTGAALLAIVSLGCLVSGCTRSHDDSGPLLPPVSAPPARTASPTPASTPNVPARTGTPSRSASASPSQLPFSDAYVSQCNGRPTGDQVIAAVRRARPNLPAGAGLTVKTGPLCAGVWQYTVLTVTGSEPLQVMSKGAPAALTVVTVGTDPCTVEVRATAPLALLNTADCPAPPTA
;
A
#
# COMPACT_ATOMS: atom_id res chain seq x y z
N MET A 1 -4.58 -28.91 -47.15
CA MET A 1 -5.50 -28.71 -48.29
C MET A 1 -6.89 -28.45 -47.73
N ARG A 2 -7.53 -27.35 -48.17
CA ARG A 2 -8.97 -26.96 -48.05
C ARG A 2 -9.46 -26.51 -46.65
N THR A 3 -9.43 -25.21 -46.33
CA THR A 3 -10.44 -24.13 -46.57
C THR A 3 -11.77 -24.29 -45.84
N GLY A 4 -12.08 -23.35 -44.94
CA GLY A 4 -13.42 -23.05 -44.43
C GLY A 4 -13.49 -21.59 -43.95
N ALA A 5 -14.18 -20.75 -44.72
CA ALA A 5 -14.28 -19.29 -44.61
C ALA A 5 -15.22 -18.84 -43.46
N ALA A 6 -14.83 -17.80 -42.71
CA ALA A 6 -15.40 -16.45 -42.69
C ALA A 6 -16.89 -16.33 -42.31
N LEU A 7 -17.15 -15.59 -41.21
CA LEU A 7 -18.25 -14.63 -41.13
C LEU A 7 -17.91 -13.59 -40.05
N LEU A 8 -17.58 -12.38 -40.54
CA LEU A 8 -17.56 -11.15 -39.78
C LEU A 8 -18.98 -10.82 -39.28
N ALA A 9 -19.11 -10.48 -38.01
CA ALA A 9 -20.24 -9.70 -37.51
C ALA A 9 -19.71 -8.59 -36.61
N ILE A 10 -19.37 -7.48 -37.25
CA ILE A 10 -19.18 -6.18 -36.61
C ILE A 10 -20.58 -5.65 -36.31
N VAL A 11 -20.96 -5.59 -35.04
CA VAL A 11 -22.13 -4.82 -34.60
C VAL A 11 -21.64 -3.78 -33.61
N SER A 12 -21.27 -2.64 -34.19
CA SER A 12 -21.12 -1.36 -33.53
C SER A 12 -22.52 -0.89 -33.12
N LEU A 13 -22.78 -0.73 -31.82
CA LEU A 13 -24.02 -0.11 -31.36
C LEU A 13 -23.83 0.66 -30.06
N GLY A 14 -24.01 1.99 -30.15
CA GLY A 14 -24.53 2.79 -29.04
C GLY A 14 -23.61 3.82 -28.41
N CYS A 15 -23.28 4.89 -29.15
CA CYS A 15 -23.03 6.19 -28.52
C CYS A 15 -24.35 6.68 -27.91
N LEU A 16 -24.45 6.68 -26.58
CA LEU A 16 -25.48 7.45 -25.88
C LEU A 16 -24.83 8.63 -25.16
N VAL A 17 -25.18 9.79 -25.68
CA VAL A 17 -24.88 11.13 -25.22
C VAL A 17 -25.69 11.40 -23.94
N SER A 18 -25.03 11.80 -22.86
CA SER A 18 -25.54 12.64 -21.75
C SER A 18 -24.52 12.58 -20.61
N GLY A 19 -23.97 13.65 -20.05
CA GLY A 19 -24.14 15.08 -20.24
C GLY A 19 -23.05 15.75 -19.39
N CYS A 20 -22.46 16.81 -19.91
CA CYS A 20 -21.65 17.72 -19.10
C CYS A 20 -22.61 18.61 -18.31
N THR A 21 -22.63 18.50 -16.98
CA THR A 21 -22.98 19.63 -16.11
C THR A 21 -21.99 19.66 -14.95
N ARG A 22 -21.08 20.63 -15.02
CA ARG A 22 -20.37 21.16 -13.87
C ARG A 22 -21.40 21.85 -12.98
N SER A 23 -21.49 21.47 -11.71
CA SER A 23 -21.89 22.41 -10.66
C SER A 23 -20.71 22.58 -9.73
N HIS A 24 -20.02 23.69 -9.95
CA HIS A 24 -19.12 24.31 -8.99
C HIS A 24 -20.03 25.06 -8.02
N ASP A 25 -20.32 24.45 -6.86
CA ASP A 25 -20.95 25.20 -5.78
C ASP A 25 -19.85 25.81 -4.92
N ASP A 26 -19.70 27.11 -5.14
CA ASP A 26 -19.03 28.06 -4.28
C ASP A 26 -19.82 28.16 -2.97
N SER A 27 -19.28 27.57 -1.91
CA SER A 27 -19.71 27.85 -0.54
C SER A 27 -18.46 28.07 0.30
N GLY A 28 -17.91 29.28 0.21
CA GLY A 28 -16.78 29.71 1.03
C GLY A 28 -17.15 29.83 2.52
N PRO A 29 -16.23 29.48 3.44
CA PRO A 29 -16.28 30.01 4.78
C PRO A 29 -15.52 31.33 4.86
N LEU A 30 -16.27 32.41 5.12
CA LEU A 30 -15.76 33.67 5.62
C LEU A 30 -14.92 33.41 6.88
N LEU A 31 -13.64 33.77 6.84
CA LEU A 31 -12.78 33.88 8.02
C LEU A 31 -13.24 35.06 8.88
N PRO A 32 -13.38 34.86 10.20
CA PRO A 32 -12.87 35.86 11.14
C PRO A 32 -11.84 35.27 12.13
N PRO A 33 -11.06 36.13 12.82
CA PRO A 33 -9.67 35.84 13.20
C PRO A 33 -9.47 35.30 14.63
N VAL A 34 -8.27 34.74 14.83
CA VAL A 34 -7.42 34.73 16.04
C VAL A 34 -8.03 34.25 17.36
N SER A 35 -7.45 33.16 17.86
CA SER A 35 -7.18 33.02 19.30
C SER A 35 -5.75 32.53 19.48
N ALA A 36 -4.88 33.45 19.91
CA ALA A 36 -3.51 33.15 20.31
C ALA A 36 -3.52 32.31 21.61
N PRO A 37 -2.68 31.28 21.73
CA PRO A 37 -2.45 30.65 23.02
C PRO A 37 -1.67 31.61 23.94
N PRO A 38 -1.96 31.64 25.25
CA PRO A 38 -1.21 32.46 26.19
C PRO A 38 0.26 32.00 26.25
N ALA A 39 1.16 32.98 26.16
CA ALA A 39 2.57 32.82 26.44
C ALA A 39 2.76 32.22 27.84
N ARG A 40 3.33 31.01 27.92
CA ARG A 40 3.90 30.54 29.19
C ARG A 40 5.34 31.01 29.25
N THR A 41 5.53 32.01 30.09
CA THR A 41 6.79 32.55 30.60
C THR A 41 7.75 31.42 30.98
N ALA A 42 8.98 31.52 30.49
CA ALA A 42 10.10 30.69 30.90
C ALA A 42 10.39 30.86 32.40
N SER A 43 10.71 29.76 33.07
CA SER A 43 11.42 29.80 34.35
C SER A 43 12.71 28.99 34.21
N PRO A 44 13.90 29.62 34.21
CA PRO A 44 15.16 28.91 34.33
C PRO A 44 15.52 28.79 35.81
N THR A 45 15.77 27.58 36.30
CA THR A 45 16.34 27.35 37.64
C THR A 45 17.33 26.18 37.58
N PRO A 46 18.46 26.24 38.32
CA PRO A 46 19.76 25.73 37.87
C PRO A 46 20.00 24.22 38.01
N ALA A 47 21.12 23.83 37.39
CA ALA A 47 21.73 22.51 37.37
C ALA A 47 21.97 21.88 38.75
N SER A 48 21.93 20.55 38.78
CA SER A 48 22.65 19.72 39.75
C SER A 48 23.04 18.39 39.11
N THR A 49 24.31 18.29 38.70
CA THR A 49 25.03 17.02 38.53
C THR A 49 25.39 16.46 39.89
N PRO A 50 25.06 15.19 40.15
CA PRO A 50 26.06 14.31 40.77
C PRO A 50 26.39 13.06 39.95
N ASN A 51 27.59 12.57 40.23
CA ASN A 51 28.46 11.66 39.51
C ASN A 51 28.13 10.17 39.78
N VAL A 52 28.13 9.32 38.72
CA VAL A 52 28.65 7.90 38.64
C VAL A 52 27.90 6.81 39.47
N PRO A 53 27.70 5.54 38.97
CA PRO A 53 28.71 4.70 38.31
C PRO A 53 28.34 3.99 37.00
N ALA A 54 29.39 3.73 36.23
CA ALA A 54 29.41 2.92 35.03
C ALA A 54 28.88 1.51 35.31
N ARG A 55 27.81 1.11 34.60
CA ARG A 55 27.48 -0.30 34.42
C ARG A 55 28.15 -0.78 33.14
N THR A 56 29.11 -1.68 33.32
CA THR A 56 29.60 -2.61 32.32
C THR A 56 28.41 -3.46 31.84
N GLY A 57 27.79 -3.02 30.75
CA GLY A 57 26.77 -3.76 30.01
C GLY A 57 27.35 -4.15 28.65
N THR A 58 27.37 -5.45 28.39
CA THR A 58 27.73 -6.18 27.17
C THR A 58 27.40 -5.47 25.84
N PRO A 59 28.16 -5.74 24.75
CA PRO A 59 27.89 -5.15 23.43
C PRO A 59 26.61 -5.77 22.83
N SER A 60 25.45 -5.19 23.15
CA SER A 60 24.20 -5.55 22.48
C SER A 60 24.13 -4.80 21.16
N ARG A 61 24.62 -5.49 20.13
CA ARG A 61 24.28 -5.40 18.70
C ARG A 61 23.72 -4.04 18.29
N SER A 62 24.58 -3.20 17.69
CA SER A 62 24.15 -2.04 16.91
C SER A 62 22.95 -2.43 16.05
N ALA A 63 21.76 -1.92 16.40
CA ALA A 63 20.67 -1.85 15.45
C ALA A 63 21.24 -1.04 14.28
N SER A 64 21.59 -1.74 13.21
CA SER A 64 21.93 -1.10 11.95
C SER A 64 20.71 -0.28 11.59
N ALA A 65 20.80 1.03 11.77
CA ALA A 65 19.81 1.97 11.31
C ALA A 65 19.80 1.84 9.79
N SER A 66 18.97 0.92 9.30
CA SER A 66 18.58 0.88 7.89
C SER A 66 18.19 2.32 7.55
N PRO A 67 18.67 2.88 6.42
CA PRO A 67 18.32 4.25 6.06
C PRO A 67 16.80 4.35 6.10
N SER A 68 16.29 5.20 6.99
CA SER A 68 14.86 5.49 7.11
C SER A 68 14.43 6.14 5.81
N GLN A 69 14.10 5.30 4.82
CA GLN A 69 13.33 5.75 3.68
C GLN A 69 12.00 6.22 4.25
N LEU A 70 11.72 7.51 4.05
CA LEU A 70 10.43 8.08 4.40
C LEU A 70 9.34 7.19 3.77
N PRO A 71 8.29 6.87 4.54
CA PRO A 71 7.19 6.08 4.00
C PRO A 71 6.56 6.79 2.80
N PHE A 72 5.97 6.02 1.88
CA PHE A 72 5.19 6.60 0.79
C PHE A 72 3.99 7.38 1.37
N SER A 73 3.38 8.26 0.58
CA SER A 73 2.12 8.87 1.00
C SER A 73 1.03 7.80 1.16
N ASP A 74 0.21 7.88 2.21
CA ASP A 74 -0.99 7.05 2.36
C ASP A 74 -2.15 7.53 1.48
N ALA A 75 -2.08 8.77 0.97
CA ALA A 75 -3.17 9.42 0.25
C ALA A 75 -3.27 9.00 -1.23
N TYR A 76 -2.19 8.50 -1.82
CA TYR A 76 -2.18 8.09 -3.23
C TYR A 76 -1.26 6.89 -3.44
N VAL A 77 -1.54 6.15 -4.50
CA VAL A 77 -0.75 4.99 -4.90
C VAL A 77 0.33 5.41 -5.90
N SER A 78 1.54 4.89 -5.73
CA SER A 78 2.65 5.12 -6.65
C SER A 78 3.44 3.83 -6.89
N GLN A 79 4.25 3.79 -7.93
CA GLN A 79 5.21 2.69 -8.11
C GLN A 79 6.20 2.69 -6.94
N CYS A 80 6.50 1.51 -6.39
CA CYS A 80 7.41 1.35 -5.25
C CYS A 80 8.89 1.69 -5.57
N ASN A 81 9.21 2.27 -6.73
CA ASN A 81 10.58 2.59 -7.17
C ASN A 81 11.55 1.40 -7.07
N GLY A 82 11.06 0.20 -7.39
CA GLY A 82 11.81 -1.06 -7.32
C GLY A 82 12.02 -1.62 -5.90
N ARG A 83 11.32 -1.09 -4.89
CA ARG A 83 11.46 -1.50 -3.49
C ARG A 83 10.09 -1.63 -2.78
N PRO A 84 9.54 -2.85 -2.67
CA PRO A 84 10.16 -4.12 -3.03
C PRO A 84 10.24 -4.35 -4.55
N THR A 85 11.13 -5.26 -4.95
CA THR A 85 11.10 -5.83 -6.29
C THR A 85 9.98 -6.87 -6.41
N GLY A 86 9.56 -7.16 -7.64
CA GLY A 86 8.62 -8.25 -7.91
C GLY A 86 9.06 -9.59 -7.33
N ASP A 87 10.34 -9.92 -7.47
CA ASP A 87 10.92 -11.16 -6.95
C ASP A 87 10.90 -11.23 -5.42
N GLN A 88 11.10 -10.09 -4.74
CA GLN A 88 10.98 -10.02 -3.27
C GLN A 88 9.54 -10.31 -2.82
N VAL A 89 8.54 -9.80 -3.56
CA VAL A 89 7.13 -10.11 -3.31
C VAL A 89 6.84 -11.59 -3.57
N ILE A 90 7.30 -12.15 -4.69
CA ILE A 90 7.13 -13.57 -5.02
C ILE A 90 7.78 -14.46 -3.94
N ALA A 91 8.98 -14.13 -3.49
CA ALA A 91 9.66 -14.84 -2.42
C ALA A 91 8.90 -14.74 -1.08
N ALA A 92 8.29 -13.59 -0.77
CA ALA A 92 7.44 -13.43 0.40
C ALA A 92 6.16 -14.28 0.31
N VAL A 93 5.51 -14.32 -0.86
CA VAL A 93 4.32 -15.15 -1.10
C VAL A 93 4.64 -16.64 -0.96
N ARG A 94 5.77 -17.12 -1.51
CA ARG A 94 6.18 -18.53 -1.36
C ARG A 94 6.43 -18.91 0.10
N ARG A 95 6.98 -18.00 0.91
CA ARG A 95 7.14 -18.20 2.35
C ARG A 95 5.79 -18.24 3.08
N ALA A 96 4.85 -17.38 2.71
CA ALA A 96 3.52 -17.31 3.30
C ALA A 96 2.60 -18.48 2.87
N ARG A 97 2.83 -19.06 1.69
CA ARG A 97 2.08 -20.19 1.14
C ARG A 97 3.00 -21.37 0.81
N PRO A 98 3.42 -22.17 1.81
CA PRO A 98 4.33 -23.30 1.59
C PRO A 98 3.73 -24.39 0.69
N ASN A 99 2.39 -24.46 0.60
CA ASN A 99 1.68 -25.41 -0.25
C ASN A 99 1.62 -24.99 -1.73
N LEU A 100 2.11 -23.80 -2.08
CA LEU A 100 2.16 -23.38 -3.47
C LEU A 100 3.24 -24.21 -4.19
N PRO A 101 2.92 -24.91 -5.29
CA PRO A 101 3.89 -25.75 -5.98
C PRO A 101 5.15 -24.95 -6.36
N ALA A 102 6.33 -25.55 -6.16
CA ALA A 102 7.59 -24.91 -6.54
C ALA A 102 7.61 -24.53 -8.03
N GLY A 103 6.98 -25.36 -8.88
CA GLY A 103 6.81 -25.12 -10.31
C GLY A 103 5.63 -24.23 -10.71
N ALA A 104 4.86 -23.67 -9.76
CA ALA A 104 3.85 -22.67 -10.09
C ALA A 104 4.57 -21.43 -10.64
N GLY A 105 4.42 -21.19 -11.95
CA GLY A 105 4.98 -20.04 -12.64
C GLY A 105 4.30 -18.77 -12.16
N LEU A 106 4.87 -18.16 -11.12
CA LEU A 106 4.49 -16.86 -10.59
C LEU A 106 5.24 -15.78 -11.35
N THR A 107 4.52 -14.82 -11.90
CA THR A 107 5.10 -13.63 -12.53
C THR A 107 4.33 -12.39 -12.10
N VAL A 108 5.00 -11.25 -12.04
CA VAL A 108 4.33 -9.98 -11.72
C VAL A 108 3.57 -9.49 -12.94
N LYS A 109 2.26 -9.28 -12.78
CA LYS A 109 1.38 -8.66 -13.77
C LYS A 109 1.29 -7.15 -13.54
N THR A 110 1.13 -6.73 -12.27
CA THR A 110 0.98 -5.32 -11.89
C THR A 110 1.70 -5.04 -10.57
N GLY A 111 2.33 -3.87 -10.48
CA GLY A 111 3.03 -3.38 -9.29
C GLY A 111 4.49 -3.83 -9.21
N PRO A 112 5.13 -3.75 -8.03
CA PRO A 112 4.55 -3.37 -6.74
C PRO A 112 4.11 -1.90 -6.65
N LEU A 113 2.91 -1.69 -6.14
CA LEU A 113 2.29 -0.39 -5.92
C LEU A 113 2.30 -0.06 -4.42
N CYS A 114 2.77 1.13 -4.05
CA CYS A 114 3.02 1.54 -2.67
C CYS A 114 2.12 2.70 -2.24
N ALA A 115 1.62 2.61 -1.01
CA ALA A 115 1.06 3.72 -0.23
C ALA A 115 1.44 3.49 1.24
N GLY A 116 2.00 4.50 1.90
CA GLY A 116 2.54 4.34 3.25
C GLY A 116 3.62 3.27 3.35
N VAL A 117 3.37 2.32 4.25
CA VAL A 117 4.18 1.10 4.47
C VAL A 117 3.59 -0.13 3.77
N TRP A 118 2.48 0.04 3.04
CA TRP A 118 1.75 -1.02 2.38
C TRP A 118 2.10 -1.11 0.90
N GLN A 119 1.97 -2.32 0.39
CA GLN A 119 2.27 -2.69 -0.99
C GLN A 119 1.16 -3.59 -1.53
N TYR A 120 0.72 -3.30 -2.75
CA TYR A 120 -0.19 -4.11 -3.52
C TYR A 120 0.49 -4.63 -4.78
N THR A 121 0.29 -5.90 -5.12
CA THR A 121 0.87 -6.52 -6.32
C THR A 121 -0.11 -7.55 -6.88
N VAL A 122 -0.24 -7.59 -8.20
CA VAL A 122 -0.98 -8.65 -8.89
C VAL A 122 0.02 -9.61 -9.51
N LEU A 123 -0.09 -10.88 -9.13
CA LEU A 123 0.72 -11.96 -9.64
C LEU A 123 -0.10 -12.84 -10.58
N THR A 124 0.43 -13.18 -11.74
CA THR A 124 -0.11 -14.24 -12.59
C THR A 124 0.44 -15.58 -12.14
N VAL A 125 -0.43 -16.59 -12.13
CA VAL A 125 -0.07 -17.98 -11.85
C VAL A 125 -0.39 -18.80 -13.10
N THR A 126 0.57 -19.59 -13.56
CA THR A 126 0.37 -20.43 -14.75
C THR A 126 -0.78 -21.42 -14.54
N GLY A 127 -1.79 -21.39 -15.41
CA GLY A 127 -2.95 -22.28 -15.34
C GLY A 127 -3.92 -21.97 -14.19
N SER A 128 -3.88 -20.77 -13.62
CA SER A 128 -4.76 -20.36 -12.52
C SER A 128 -5.12 -18.88 -12.60
N GLU A 129 -6.11 -18.48 -11.81
CA GLU A 129 -6.54 -17.08 -11.70
C GLU A 129 -5.42 -16.22 -11.09
N PRO A 130 -5.29 -14.93 -11.50
CA PRO A 130 -4.33 -14.02 -10.89
C PRO A 130 -4.53 -13.88 -9.39
N LEU A 131 -3.42 -13.83 -8.65
CA LEU A 131 -3.41 -13.60 -7.22
C LEU A 131 -3.14 -12.12 -6.95
N GLN A 132 -4.03 -11.51 -6.18
CA GLN A 132 -3.86 -10.21 -5.57
C GLN A 132 -3.12 -10.39 -4.24
N VAL A 133 -2.08 -9.59 -4.01
CA VAL A 133 -1.22 -9.68 -2.83
C VAL A 133 -1.20 -8.33 -2.14
N MET A 134 -1.58 -8.32 -0.87
CA MET A 134 -1.38 -7.19 0.04
C MET A 134 -0.26 -7.54 1.02
N SER A 135 0.73 -6.67 1.09
CA SER A 135 1.89 -6.84 1.96
C SER A 135 2.26 -5.51 2.63
N LYS A 136 3.01 -5.60 3.73
CA LYS A 136 3.47 -4.43 4.48
C LYS A 136 4.89 -4.60 4.99
N GLY A 137 5.54 -3.47 5.23
CA GLY A 137 6.87 -3.38 5.83
C GLY A 137 8.00 -3.15 4.83
N ALA A 138 9.23 -3.17 5.34
CA ALA A 138 10.42 -2.88 4.55
C ALA A 138 10.71 -4.00 3.52
N PRO A 139 11.35 -3.69 2.37
CA PRO A 139 11.72 -4.68 1.35
C PRO A 139 12.44 -5.93 1.89
N ALA A 140 13.30 -5.76 2.89
CA ALA A 140 14.06 -6.86 3.51
C ALA A 140 13.25 -7.68 4.53
N ALA A 141 12.08 -7.20 4.95
CA ALA A 141 11.23 -7.78 5.99
C ALA A 141 9.75 -7.76 5.56
N LEU A 142 9.47 -8.04 4.28
CA LEU A 142 8.11 -8.05 3.75
C LEU A 142 7.24 -9.05 4.51
N THR A 143 6.10 -8.57 4.99
CA THR A 143 5.05 -9.39 5.59
C THR A 143 3.87 -9.44 4.64
N VAL A 144 3.50 -10.65 4.19
CA VAL A 144 2.29 -10.86 3.39
C VAL A 144 1.11 -10.86 4.35
N VAL A 145 0.19 -9.91 4.18
CA VAL A 145 -1.04 -9.80 4.98
C VAL A 145 -2.12 -10.71 4.39
N THR A 146 -2.26 -10.65 3.07
CA THR A 146 -3.09 -11.61 2.34
C THR A 146 -2.58 -11.81 0.93
N VAL A 147 -2.91 -12.97 0.40
CA VAL A 147 -2.69 -13.37 -0.97
C VAL A 147 -3.92 -14.18 -1.34
N GLY A 148 -4.49 -13.94 -2.52
CA GLY A 148 -5.72 -14.62 -2.96
C GLY A 148 -6.30 -13.96 -4.20
N THR A 149 -7.40 -14.49 -4.72
CA THR A 149 -8.16 -13.81 -5.79
C THR A 149 -8.94 -12.62 -5.25
N ASP A 150 -9.27 -12.63 -3.95
CA ASP A 150 -9.85 -11.53 -3.19
C ASP A 150 -8.91 -11.10 -2.04
N PRO A 151 -8.36 -9.87 -2.09
CA PRO A 151 -7.46 -9.35 -1.05
C PRO A 151 -8.21 -8.63 0.09
N CYS A 152 -9.53 -8.48 0.03
CA CYS A 152 -10.29 -7.56 0.89
C CYS A 152 -10.69 -8.18 2.23
N THR A 153 -9.73 -8.75 2.95
CA THR A 153 -9.94 -9.32 4.28
C THR A 153 -10.30 -8.25 5.30
N VAL A 154 -10.83 -8.66 6.46
CA VAL A 154 -11.17 -7.75 7.56
C VAL A 154 -9.94 -6.94 8.01
N GLU A 155 -8.76 -7.57 8.11
CA GLU A 155 -7.52 -6.86 8.48
C GLU A 155 -7.14 -5.81 7.42
N VAL A 156 -7.19 -6.19 6.13
CA VAL A 156 -6.86 -5.26 5.03
C VAL A 156 -7.79 -4.06 5.05
N ARG A 157 -9.11 -4.28 5.13
CA ARG A 157 -10.09 -3.18 5.18
C ARG A 157 -9.95 -2.28 6.41
N ALA A 158 -9.47 -2.82 7.52
CA ALA A 158 -9.30 -2.07 8.76
C ALA A 158 -7.98 -1.27 8.82
N THR A 159 -6.94 -1.68 8.09
CA THR A 159 -5.57 -1.19 8.33
C THR A 159 -4.80 -0.76 7.08
N ALA A 160 -5.26 -1.11 5.88
CA ALA A 160 -4.63 -0.67 4.64
C ALA A 160 -5.05 0.77 4.29
N PRO A 161 -4.17 1.55 3.64
CA PRO A 161 -4.50 2.88 3.15
C PRO A 161 -5.68 2.84 2.17
N LEU A 162 -6.58 3.82 2.28
CA LEU A 162 -7.76 3.94 1.39
C LEU A 162 -7.38 3.91 -0.08
N ALA A 163 -6.25 4.53 -0.45
CA ALA A 163 -5.76 4.53 -1.82
C ALA A 163 -5.50 3.11 -2.36
N LEU A 164 -4.96 2.20 -1.53
CA LEU A 164 -4.75 0.80 -1.89
C LEU A 164 -6.03 -0.02 -1.86
N LEU A 165 -6.93 0.25 -0.90
CA LEU A 165 -8.25 -0.37 -0.88
C LEU A 165 -9.01 -0.10 -2.18
N ASN A 166 -9.01 1.16 -2.64
CA ASN A 166 -9.63 1.54 -3.91
C ASN A 166 -8.93 0.87 -5.11
N THR A 167 -7.60 0.74 -5.08
CA THR A 167 -6.83 0.12 -6.17
C THR A 167 -7.07 -1.40 -6.28
N ALA A 168 -7.40 -2.03 -5.16
CA ALA A 168 -7.76 -3.45 -5.10
C ALA A 168 -9.28 -3.68 -5.14
N ASP A 169 -10.06 -2.65 -5.48
CA ASP A 169 -11.52 -2.69 -5.57
C ASP A 169 -12.21 -3.20 -4.28
N CYS A 170 -11.61 -2.92 -3.12
CA CYS A 170 -12.19 -3.31 -1.85
C CYS A 170 -13.39 -2.43 -1.48
N PRO A 171 -14.54 -3.02 -1.10
CA PRO A 171 -15.69 -2.25 -0.69
C PRO A 171 -15.39 -1.50 0.61
N ALA A 172 -15.85 -0.25 0.68
CA ALA A 172 -15.76 0.57 1.88
C ALA A 172 -16.30 -0.17 3.11
N PRO A 173 -15.72 0.04 4.31
CA PRO A 173 -16.32 -0.45 5.55
C PRO A 173 -17.76 0.07 5.67
N PRO A 174 -18.72 -0.73 6.15
CA PRO A 174 -20.07 -0.23 6.39
C PRO A 174 -20.01 0.94 7.38
N THR A 175 -20.61 2.07 7.02
CA THR A 175 -20.82 3.19 7.95
C THR A 175 -21.89 2.80 8.95
N ALA A 176 -21.55 2.81 10.23
CA ALA A 176 -22.49 2.56 11.33
C ALA A 176 -23.50 3.69 11.49
#